data_AF-A0AAE0TLT1-F1
#
_entry.id   AF-A0AAE0TLT1-F1
#
_cell.length_a   1.000
_cell.length_b   1.000
_cell.length_c   1.000
_cell.angle_alpha   90.00
_cell.angle_beta   90.00
_cell.angle_gamma   90.00
#
_symmetry.space_group_name_H-M   'P 1'
#
loop_
_entity.id
_entity.type
_entity.pdbx_description
1 polymer ?
#
loop_
_entity_poly.entity_id
_entity_poly.type
_entity_poly.pdbx_seq_one_letter_code
_entity_poly.pdbx_strand_id
1 'polypeptide(L)'
;MVGPGTGIAPFRSFWQQRKIDRERSPVPHSQGKSRSGWGRMYLYFGCRRSLVDDLYKMELQAFKKEGVLTNVYTAFSREPGKPKMYVQDYLLQNSSEVYNSIVREGGHFYVCGDAKMAADVTSTLGKILQKEGNISAQDAKNLLLNLRDSDQFHEDIFWSNFKELQSNRHDQVPQERSMEVHQSSWKTEEVPVITDGDVHNTNHASLVAIITTPEVRKDVFKRPKWPISQVYKKDYVNNRLEIVKRNHQTNDS
;
A
#
# COMPACT_ATOMS: atom_id res chain seq x y z
N MET A 1 3.97 1.30 10.12
CA MET A 1 3.46 1.99 8.92
C MET A 1 4.42 3.12 8.57
N VAL A 2 4.89 3.20 7.33
CA VAL A 2 5.85 4.21 6.86
C VAL A 2 5.27 4.87 5.60
N GLY A 3 4.99 6.16 5.66
CA GLY A 3 4.28 6.84 4.58
C GLY A 3 4.48 8.34 4.56
N PRO A 4 5.61 8.85 4.05
CA PRO A 4 5.81 10.29 3.90
C PRO A 4 4.91 10.91 2.83
N GLY A 5 4.53 12.17 3.04
CA GLY A 5 3.67 12.93 2.13
C GLY A 5 2.32 12.23 1.87
N THR A 6 1.93 12.12 0.61
CA THR A 6 0.69 11.44 0.20
C THR A 6 0.71 9.93 0.46
N GLY A 7 1.88 9.33 0.73
CA GLY A 7 1.99 7.94 1.17
C GLY A 7 1.31 7.66 2.53
N ILE A 8 0.88 8.69 3.25
CA ILE A 8 0.07 8.52 4.48
C ILE A 8 -1.38 8.08 4.19
N ALA A 9 -1.84 8.21 2.94
CA ALA A 9 -3.24 8.03 2.57
C ALA A 9 -3.86 6.69 2.99
N PRO A 10 -3.29 5.51 2.70
CA PRO A 10 -3.89 4.24 3.12
C PRO A 10 -3.89 4.08 4.65
N PHE A 11 -2.90 4.67 5.34
CA PHE A 11 -2.82 4.55 6.80
C PHE A 11 -3.94 5.32 7.51
N ARG A 12 -4.50 6.35 6.85
CA ARG A 12 -5.64 7.08 7.42
C ARG A 12 -6.84 6.19 7.67
N SER A 13 -7.17 5.32 6.74
CA SER A 13 -8.23 4.34 6.97
C SER A 13 -7.83 3.31 8.04
N PHE A 14 -6.55 2.96 8.16
CA PHE A 14 -6.10 1.98 9.16
C PHE A 14 -6.34 2.45 10.60
N TRP A 15 -5.94 3.68 10.95
CA TRP A 15 -6.15 4.16 12.33
C TRP A 15 -7.63 4.48 12.60
N GLN A 16 -8.39 4.94 11.60
CA GLN A 16 -9.83 5.14 11.72
C GLN A 16 -10.56 3.81 11.94
N GLN A 17 -10.25 2.79 11.14
CA GLN A 17 -10.82 1.46 11.29
C GLN A 17 -10.45 0.87 12.65
N ARG A 18 -9.19 1.01 13.09
CA ARG A 18 -8.78 0.56 14.43
C ARG A 18 -9.60 1.23 15.53
N LYS A 19 -9.89 2.52 15.43
CA LYS A 19 -10.74 3.21 16.41
C LYS A 19 -12.16 2.64 16.41
N ILE A 20 -12.78 2.50 15.24
CA ILE A 20 -14.11 1.90 15.11
C ILE A 20 -14.14 0.48 15.71
N ASP A 21 -13.12 -0.33 15.45
CA ASP A 21 -13.07 -1.69 15.97
C ASP A 21 -12.88 -1.71 17.50
N ARG A 22 -12.08 -0.80 18.05
CA ARG A 22 -11.92 -0.63 19.52
C ARG A 22 -13.21 -0.19 20.20
N GLU A 23 -13.98 0.68 19.57
CA GLU A 23 -15.29 1.14 20.06
C GLU A 23 -16.33 0.03 20.00
N ARG A 24 -16.30 -0.81 18.95
CA ARG A 24 -17.20 -1.97 18.79
C ARG A 24 -16.86 -3.12 19.73
N SER A 25 -15.59 -3.35 20.00
CA SER A 25 -15.14 -4.46 20.85
C SER A 25 -13.88 -4.05 21.63
N PRO A 26 -13.96 -3.76 22.94
CA PRO A 26 -12.80 -3.31 23.70
C PRO A 26 -11.64 -4.32 23.73
N VAL A 27 -11.94 -5.62 23.58
CA VAL A 27 -10.97 -6.72 23.53
C VAL A 27 -11.04 -7.38 22.16
N PRO A 28 -9.94 -7.42 21.37
CA PRO A 28 -9.96 -8.10 20.09
C PRO A 28 -10.24 -9.59 20.30
N HIS A 29 -11.18 -10.13 19.53
CA HIS A 29 -11.49 -11.55 19.55
C HIS A 29 -10.29 -12.30 18.96
N SER A 30 -9.37 -12.74 19.81
CA SER A 30 -8.29 -13.61 19.36
C SER A 30 -8.86 -15.02 19.18
N GLN A 31 -9.14 -15.42 17.94
CA GLN A 31 -9.36 -16.82 17.64
C GLN A 31 -8.06 -17.59 17.91
N GLY A 32 -7.94 -18.18 19.11
CA GLY A 32 -6.94 -19.22 19.40
C GLY A 32 -5.52 -18.78 19.76
N LYS A 33 -5.25 -17.50 20.05
CA LYS A 33 -3.95 -17.07 20.62
C LYS A 33 -4.18 -16.13 21.79
N SER A 34 -3.68 -16.45 22.97
CA SER A 34 -3.68 -15.55 24.14
C SER A 34 -3.00 -14.22 23.80
N ARG A 35 -3.78 -13.25 23.31
CA ARG A 35 -3.32 -11.88 23.07
C ARG A 35 -4.15 -10.96 23.96
N SER A 36 -3.49 -10.43 24.99
CA SER A 36 -4.09 -9.46 25.89
C SER A 36 -4.13 -8.09 25.19
N GLY A 37 -5.21 -7.83 24.45
CA GLY A 37 -5.51 -6.50 23.91
C GLY A 37 -5.06 -6.23 22.47
N TRP A 38 -5.19 -4.96 22.09
CA TRP A 38 -4.95 -4.45 20.75
C TRP A 38 -3.45 -4.34 20.42
N GLY A 39 -3.05 -4.83 19.24
CA GLY A 39 -1.66 -4.73 18.79
C GLY A 39 -1.20 -3.27 18.58
N ARG A 40 0.07 -2.99 18.86
CA ARG A 40 0.68 -1.66 18.75
C ARG A 40 0.68 -1.15 17.30
N MET A 41 0.46 0.15 17.11
CA MET A 41 0.47 0.79 15.79
C MET A 41 1.42 1.98 15.80
N TYR A 42 2.53 1.86 15.08
CA TYR A 42 3.51 2.93 14.89
C TYR A 42 3.40 3.54 13.49
N LEU A 43 3.40 4.86 13.44
CA LEU A 43 3.43 5.63 12.19
C LEU A 43 4.75 6.40 12.08
N TYR A 44 5.46 6.19 10.97
CA TYR A 44 6.61 6.98 10.55
C TYR A 44 6.18 7.84 9.36
N PHE A 45 5.88 9.10 9.64
CA PHE A 45 5.44 10.10 8.66
C PHE A 45 6.59 11.05 8.35
N GLY A 46 6.57 11.65 7.17
CA GLY A 46 7.56 12.65 6.76
C GLY A 46 6.99 13.69 5.82
N CYS A 47 7.38 14.94 6.00
CA CYS A 47 6.99 16.07 5.16
C CYS A 47 8.13 17.11 5.08
N ARG A 48 7.88 18.26 4.44
CA ARG A 48 8.91 19.30 4.29
C ARG A 48 8.99 20.16 5.54
N ARG A 49 7.85 20.69 6.00
CA ARG A 49 7.75 21.66 7.10
C ARG A 49 6.48 21.45 7.92
N SER A 50 6.61 21.58 9.23
CA SER A 50 5.55 21.37 10.22
C SER A 50 4.32 22.28 10.09
N LEU A 51 4.46 23.42 9.41
CA LEU A 51 3.39 24.40 9.18
C LEU A 51 2.85 24.41 7.75
N VAL A 52 3.39 23.59 6.85
CA VAL A 52 3.03 23.63 5.42
C VAL A 52 2.34 22.34 4.99
N ASP A 53 2.98 21.20 5.24
CA ASP A 53 2.58 19.92 4.67
C ASP A 53 2.55 18.79 5.72
N ASP A 54 2.34 19.15 6.99
CA ASP A 54 2.12 18.22 8.10
C ASP A 54 0.68 17.68 8.08
N LEU A 55 0.42 16.77 7.15
CA LEU A 55 -0.90 16.23 6.87
C LEU A 55 -1.50 15.53 8.10
N TYR A 56 -2.78 15.82 8.36
CA TYR A 56 -3.57 15.20 9.43
C TYR A 56 -2.99 15.39 10.84
N LYS A 57 -2.13 16.38 11.07
CA LYS A 57 -1.45 16.61 12.36
C LYS A 57 -2.38 16.52 13.58
N MET A 58 -3.49 17.26 13.56
CA MET A 58 -4.44 17.27 14.68
C MET A 58 -5.12 15.91 14.90
N GLU A 59 -5.46 15.22 13.80
CA GLU A 59 -6.01 13.87 13.85
C GLU A 59 -4.97 12.91 14.46
N LEU A 60 -3.74 12.89 13.96
CA LEU A 60 -2.67 12.04 14.48
C LEU A 60 -2.39 12.26 15.97
N GLN A 61 -2.40 13.50 16.44
CA GLN A 61 -2.23 13.82 17.86
C GLN A 61 -3.40 13.30 18.72
N ALA A 62 -4.64 13.44 18.24
CA ALA A 62 -5.81 12.90 18.92
C ALA A 62 -5.75 11.37 19.01
N PHE A 63 -5.47 10.69 17.90
CA PHE A 63 -5.39 9.23 17.84
C PHE A 63 -4.22 8.66 18.66
N LYS A 64 -3.11 9.41 18.80
CA LYS A 64 -2.03 9.07 19.73
C LYS A 64 -2.48 9.21 21.19
N LYS A 65 -3.17 10.30 21.54
CA LYS A 65 -3.69 10.53 22.90
C LYS A 65 -4.73 9.47 23.31
N GLU A 66 -5.57 9.04 22.38
CA GLU A 66 -6.56 7.95 22.57
C GLU A 66 -5.92 6.55 22.60
N GLY A 67 -4.61 6.43 22.35
CA GLY A 67 -3.89 5.16 22.31
C GLY A 67 -4.22 4.27 21.10
N VAL A 68 -4.88 4.81 20.07
CA VAL A 68 -5.13 4.09 18.81
C VAL A 68 -3.81 3.93 18.05
N LEU A 69 -3.04 5.01 17.98
CA LEU A 69 -1.65 4.99 17.55
C LEU A 69 -0.76 4.95 18.78
N THR A 70 0.13 3.97 18.86
CA THR A 70 1.09 3.83 19.95
C THR A 70 2.10 4.97 19.91
N ASN A 71 2.63 5.29 18.72
CA ASN A 71 3.43 6.49 18.52
C ASN A 71 3.38 6.97 17.07
N VAL A 72 3.68 8.25 16.89
CA VAL A 72 3.81 8.92 15.60
C VAL A 72 5.16 9.65 15.57
N TYR A 73 5.99 9.31 14.59
CA TYR A 73 7.26 9.95 14.32
C TYR A 73 7.11 10.79 13.05
N THR A 74 7.37 12.10 13.14
CA THR A 74 7.27 13.01 11.99
C THR A 74 8.65 13.55 11.63
N ALA A 75 9.15 13.18 10.45
CA ALA A 75 10.39 13.68 9.88
C ALA A 75 10.16 14.94 9.06
N PHE A 76 10.93 15.99 9.34
CA PHE A 76 10.89 17.23 8.57
C PHE A 76 12.16 17.38 7.74
N SER A 77 12.02 17.39 6.42
CA SER A 77 13.15 17.43 5.50
C SER A 77 13.66 18.85 5.19
N ARG A 78 12.87 19.90 5.50
CA ARG A 78 13.17 21.31 5.14
C ARG A 78 12.74 22.31 6.23
N GLU A 79 12.67 21.87 7.48
CA GLU A 79 12.32 22.74 8.62
C GLU A 79 13.47 23.73 8.90
N PRO A 80 13.24 25.06 8.86
CA PRO A 80 14.28 26.04 9.14
C PRO A 80 14.90 25.84 10.52
N GLY A 81 16.23 25.94 10.60
CA GLY A 81 16.96 25.80 11.86
C GLY A 81 17.04 24.37 12.41
N LYS A 82 16.58 23.36 11.67
CA LYS A 82 16.69 21.95 12.07
C LYS A 82 17.46 21.12 11.04
N PRO A 83 18.15 20.05 11.47
CA PRO A 83 18.76 19.12 10.54
C PRO A 83 17.68 18.46 9.68
N LYS A 84 18.03 18.23 8.41
CA LYS A 84 17.19 17.50 7.47
C LYS A 84 16.99 16.07 7.97
N MET A 85 15.72 15.65 8.05
CA MET A 85 15.35 14.34 8.54
C MET A 85 14.37 13.64 7.58
N TYR A 86 14.53 12.34 7.44
CA TYR A 86 13.66 11.44 6.70
C TYR A 86 13.13 10.30 7.59
N VAL A 87 12.16 9.55 7.08
CA VAL A 87 11.51 8.46 7.83
C VAL A 87 12.48 7.34 8.19
N GLN A 88 13.46 7.05 7.34
CA GLN A 88 14.53 6.08 7.62
C GLN A 88 15.39 6.45 8.82
N ASP A 89 15.56 7.74 9.11
CA ASP A 89 16.36 8.18 10.27
C ASP A 89 15.67 7.79 11.57
N TYR A 90 14.34 7.96 11.65
CA TYR A 90 13.56 7.49 12.79
C TYR A 90 13.51 5.95 12.86
N LEU A 91 13.39 5.26 11.72
CA LEU A 91 13.44 3.80 11.71
C LEU A 91 14.75 3.28 12.32
N LEU A 92 15.90 3.90 11.99
CA LEU A 92 17.19 3.54 12.57
C LEU A 92 17.30 3.90 14.04
N GLN A 93 16.78 5.06 14.46
CA GLN A 93 16.74 5.45 15.88
C GLN A 93 15.87 4.50 16.71
N ASN A 94 14.84 3.92 16.10
CA ASN A 94 13.93 2.96 16.72
C ASN A 94 14.20 1.52 16.29
N SER A 95 15.44 1.18 15.89
CA SER A 95 15.77 -0.11 15.27
C SER A 95 15.34 -1.30 16.11
N SER A 96 15.62 -1.29 17.41
CA SER A 96 15.25 -2.37 18.33
C SER A 96 13.73 -2.57 18.41
N GLU A 97 12.96 -1.49 18.48
CA GLU A 97 11.50 -1.52 18.54
C GLU A 97 10.89 -2.04 17.22
N VAL A 98 11.43 -1.59 16.09
CA VAL A 98 11.04 -2.07 14.75
C VAL A 98 11.32 -3.57 14.62
N TYR A 99 12.53 -4.02 15.01
CA TYR A 99 12.91 -5.43 14.96
C TYR A 99 12.02 -6.30 15.85
N ASN A 100 11.82 -5.90 17.12
CA ASN A 100 10.99 -6.66 18.06
C ASN A 100 9.54 -6.76 17.58
N SER A 101 8.96 -5.65 17.11
CA SER A 101 7.59 -5.61 16.60
C SER A 101 7.38 -6.57 15.43
N ILE A 102 8.33 -6.66 14.49
CA ILE A 102 8.18 -7.48 13.29
C ILE A 102 8.57 -8.93 13.57
N VAL A 103 9.79 -9.14 14.07
CA VAL A 103 10.41 -10.48 14.14
C VAL A 103 9.96 -11.26 15.38
N ARG A 104 9.84 -10.60 16.55
CA ARG A 104 9.50 -11.29 17.80
C ARG A 104 8.00 -11.36 18.04
N GLU A 105 7.27 -10.32 17.67
CA GLU A 105 5.83 -10.21 17.94
C GLU A 105 4.95 -10.64 16.74
N GLY A 106 5.57 -10.89 15.58
CA GLY A 106 4.88 -11.22 14.33
C GLY A 106 4.02 -10.07 13.83
N GLY A 107 4.53 -8.85 13.91
CA GLY A 107 3.88 -7.64 13.46
C GLY A 107 4.08 -7.40 11.96
N HIS A 108 3.23 -6.53 11.41
CA HIS A 108 3.24 -6.20 9.99
C HIS A 108 3.94 -4.86 9.74
N PHE A 109 4.75 -4.80 8.68
CA PHE A 109 5.42 -3.61 8.22
C PHE A 109 4.81 -3.15 6.89
N TYR A 110 4.31 -1.92 6.86
CA TYR A 110 3.68 -1.33 5.67
C TYR A 110 4.47 -0.12 5.23
N VAL A 111 4.76 -0.03 3.93
CA VAL A 111 5.41 1.10 3.28
C VAL A 111 4.53 1.59 2.15
N CYS A 112 4.27 2.90 2.10
CA CYS A 112 3.50 3.51 1.03
C CYS A 112 4.10 4.84 0.58
N GLY A 113 4.14 5.07 -0.74
CA GLY A 113 4.61 6.33 -1.32
C GLY A 113 5.51 6.12 -2.54
N ASP A 114 6.41 7.07 -2.79
CA ASP A 114 7.31 7.07 -3.95
C ASP A 114 8.27 5.86 -3.98
N ALA A 115 8.59 5.38 -5.19
CA ALA A 115 9.45 4.21 -5.40
C ALA A 115 10.86 4.34 -4.82
N LYS A 116 11.48 5.52 -4.93
CA LYS A 116 12.82 5.77 -4.35
C LYS A 116 12.74 5.71 -2.82
N MET A 117 11.71 6.33 -2.25
CA MET A 117 11.48 6.31 -0.81
C MET A 117 11.25 4.88 -0.30
N ALA A 118 10.44 4.09 -1.00
CA ALA A 118 10.21 2.68 -0.66
C ALA A 118 11.52 1.87 -0.70
N ALA A 119 12.34 2.04 -1.73
CA ALA A 119 13.65 1.38 -1.83
C ALA A 119 14.59 1.75 -0.66
N ASP A 120 14.66 3.05 -0.30
CA ASP A 120 15.47 3.54 0.82
C ASP A 120 14.98 2.96 2.17
N VAL A 121 13.66 2.87 2.37
CA VAL A 121 13.06 2.26 3.56
C VAL A 121 13.33 0.75 3.62
N THR A 122 13.21 0.04 2.50
CA THR A 122 13.50 -1.40 2.40
C THR A 122 14.98 -1.68 2.69
N SER A 123 15.90 -0.87 2.16
CA SER A 123 17.33 -0.95 2.49
C SER A 123 17.58 -0.72 3.98
N THR A 124 16.90 0.28 4.56
CA THR A 124 17.00 0.61 5.98
C THR A 124 16.48 -0.53 6.86
N LEU A 125 15.35 -1.13 6.51
CA LEU A 125 14.82 -2.30 7.20
C LEU A 125 15.80 -3.46 7.16
N GLY A 126 16.43 -3.73 6.00
CA GLY A 126 17.49 -4.75 5.89
C GLY A 126 18.66 -4.51 6.85
N LYS A 127 19.11 -3.26 7.00
CA LYS A 127 20.15 -2.87 7.98
C LYS A 127 19.69 -3.10 9.43
N ILE A 128 18.43 -2.80 9.75
CA ILE A 128 17.85 -3.04 11.07
C ILE A 128 17.81 -4.55 11.37
N LEU A 129 17.33 -5.37 10.43
CA LEU A 129 17.28 -6.82 10.58
C LEU A 129 18.68 -7.41 10.79
N GLN A 130 19.66 -6.94 10.03
CA GLN A 130 21.06 -7.36 10.17
C GLN A 130 21.60 -7.00 11.57
N LYS A 131 21.48 -5.74 11.97
CA LYS A 131 22.03 -5.20 13.21
C LYS A 131 21.38 -5.84 14.45
N GLU A 132 20.06 -5.79 14.54
CA GLU A 132 19.32 -6.23 15.73
C GLU A 132 19.16 -7.76 15.79
N GLY A 133 19.21 -8.43 14.64
CA GLY A 133 19.24 -9.90 14.57
C GLY A 133 20.62 -10.51 14.76
N ASN A 134 21.69 -9.69 14.70
CA ASN A 134 23.08 -10.16 14.69
C ASN A 134 23.33 -11.26 13.64
N ILE A 135 22.82 -11.06 12.43
CA ILE A 135 22.89 -12.00 11.31
C ILE A 135 23.70 -11.43 10.15
N SER A 136 24.10 -12.27 9.21
CA SER A 136 24.81 -11.82 8.01
C SER A 136 23.93 -10.93 7.13
N ALA A 137 24.54 -10.13 6.26
CA ALA A 137 23.79 -9.32 5.30
C ALA A 137 22.95 -10.18 4.33
N GLN A 138 23.39 -11.41 4.04
CA GLN A 138 22.64 -12.35 3.20
C GLN A 138 21.43 -12.91 3.93
N ASP A 139 21.60 -13.27 5.20
CA ASP A 139 20.49 -13.77 6.04
C ASP A 139 19.45 -12.68 6.29
N ALA A 140 19.87 -11.42 6.46
CA ALA A 140 18.96 -10.29 6.57
C ALA A 140 18.12 -10.09 5.30
N LYS A 141 18.71 -10.28 4.10
CA LYS A 141 17.97 -10.26 2.83
C LYS A 141 16.99 -11.42 2.75
N ASN A 142 17.42 -12.63 3.10
CA ASN A 142 16.55 -13.82 3.11
C ASN A 142 15.39 -13.65 4.10
N LEU A 143 15.64 -13.08 5.27
CA LEU A 143 14.60 -12.76 6.25
C LEU A 143 13.60 -11.74 5.70
N LEU A 144 14.06 -10.70 5.03
CA LEU A 144 13.18 -9.72 4.39
C LEU A 144 12.31 -10.35 3.29
N LEU A 145 12.86 -11.27 2.49
CA LEU A 145 12.08 -12.05 1.52
C LEU A 145 11.02 -12.92 2.22
N ASN A 146 11.39 -13.63 3.28
CA ASN A 146 10.45 -14.43 4.06
C ASN A 146 9.32 -13.57 4.67
N LEU A 147 9.61 -12.34 5.09
CA LEU A 147 8.59 -11.41 5.58
C LEU A 147 7.60 -11.00 4.47
N ARG A 148 8.05 -10.87 3.21
CA ARG A 148 7.16 -10.65 2.07
C ARG A 148 6.31 -11.88 1.78
N ASP A 149 6.94 -13.05 1.70
CA ASP A 149 6.26 -14.32 1.37
C ASP A 149 5.26 -14.74 2.45
N SER A 150 5.47 -14.31 3.69
CA SER A 150 4.57 -14.55 4.84
C SER A 150 3.53 -13.44 5.06
N ASP A 151 3.36 -12.51 4.11
CA ASP A 151 2.40 -11.41 4.18
C ASP A 151 2.59 -10.51 5.42
N GLN A 152 3.83 -10.35 5.88
CA GLN A 152 4.21 -9.47 6.99
C GLN A 152 4.88 -8.17 6.51
N PHE A 153 5.38 -8.13 5.27
CA PHE A 153 5.95 -6.92 4.67
C PHE A 153 5.16 -6.50 3.42
N HIS A 154 4.58 -5.30 3.48
CA HIS A 154 3.60 -4.76 2.54
C HIS A 154 4.12 -3.48 1.90
N GLU A 155 4.03 -3.38 0.59
CA GLU A 155 4.47 -2.22 -0.19
C GLU A 155 3.34 -1.73 -1.10
N ASP A 156 2.97 -0.47 -0.98
CA ASP A 156 2.02 0.23 -1.86
C ASP A 156 2.72 1.43 -2.51
N ILE A 157 3.37 1.16 -3.65
CA ILE A 157 4.30 2.09 -4.28
C ILE A 157 3.58 2.88 -5.37
N PHE A 158 3.54 4.19 -5.19
CA PHE A 158 3.00 5.12 -6.18
C PHE A 158 4.11 5.60 -7.10
N TRP A 159 3.86 5.53 -8.40
CA TRP A 159 4.63 6.21 -9.45
C TRP A 159 6.13 5.92 -9.47
N SER A 160 6.57 5.01 -10.35
CA SER A 160 7.96 4.94 -10.77
C SER A 160 8.28 6.16 -11.66
N ASN A 161 9.42 6.82 -11.41
CA ASN A 161 9.86 7.96 -12.21
C ASN A 161 9.83 7.63 -13.72
N PHE A 162 8.92 8.28 -14.45
CA PHE A 162 8.85 8.24 -15.92
C PHE A 162 10.17 8.68 -16.60
N LYS A 163 11.08 9.33 -15.86
CA LYS A 163 12.42 9.72 -16.35
C LYS A 163 13.32 8.51 -16.64
N GLU A 164 13.20 7.42 -15.89
CA GLU A 164 14.00 6.20 -16.12
C GLU A 164 13.50 5.42 -17.35
N LEU A 165 12.20 5.56 -17.67
CA LEU A 165 11.58 5.04 -18.89
C LEU A 165 11.84 5.91 -20.14
N GLN A 166 12.42 7.11 -20.00
CA GLN A 166 12.84 7.92 -21.15
C GLN A 166 14.34 7.82 -21.41
N SER A 167 15.19 7.66 -20.39
CA SER A 167 16.61 7.41 -20.59
C SER A 167 16.88 6.05 -21.27
N ASN A 168 16.04 5.04 -21.02
CA ASN A 168 16.18 3.71 -21.62
C ASN A 168 15.41 3.51 -22.95
N ARG A 169 14.66 4.52 -23.42
CA ARG A 169 13.90 4.41 -24.69
C ARG A 169 14.64 4.92 -25.93
N HIS A 170 15.83 5.50 -25.78
CA HIS A 170 16.59 5.98 -26.93
C HIS A 170 17.47 4.92 -27.61
N ASP A 171 17.69 3.74 -27.00
CA ASP A 171 18.63 2.75 -27.57
C ASP A 171 18.01 1.45 -28.10
N GLN A 172 16.68 1.28 -28.06
CA GLN A 172 16.01 0.12 -28.66
C GLN A 172 14.56 0.47 -29.04
N VAL A 173 14.35 1.29 -30.06
CA VAL A 173 13.09 1.26 -30.82
C VAL A 173 13.36 0.42 -32.06
N PRO A 174 12.90 -0.84 -32.14
CA PRO A 174 12.88 -1.55 -33.41
C PRO A 174 12.07 -0.71 -34.40
N GLN A 175 12.62 -0.40 -35.57
CA GLN A 175 11.85 0.21 -36.65
C GLN A 175 10.55 -0.59 -36.83
N GLU A 176 9.41 0.05 -36.60
CA GLU A 176 8.10 -0.56 -36.83
C GLU A 176 8.09 -1.11 -38.26
N ARG A 177 7.89 -2.43 -38.39
CA ARG A 177 7.44 -3.01 -39.65
C ARG A 177 6.06 -2.41 -39.91
N SER A 178 5.99 -1.57 -40.93
CA SER A 178 4.75 -1.01 -41.47
C SER A 178 3.71 -2.12 -41.60
N MET A 179 2.70 -2.12 -40.72
CA MET A 179 1.49 -2.90 -40.96
C MET A 179 0.72 -2.16 -42.04
N GLU A 180 0.61 -2.76 -43.23
CA GLU A 180 -0.30 -2.26 -44.26
C GLU A 180 -1.73 -2.29 -43.71
N VAL A 181 -2.29 -1.10 -43.52
CA VAL A 181 -3.67 -0.91 -43.11
C VAL A 181 -4.54 -1.16 -44.35
N HIS A 182 -5.17 -2.32 -44.41
CA HIS A 182 -6.33 -2.50 -45.28
C HIS A 182 -7.46 -1.60 -44.76
N GLN A 183 -7.70 -0.48 -45.44
CA GLN A 183 -8.85 0.38 -45.21
C GLN A 183 -10.12 -0.37 -45.62
N SER A 184 -10.87 -0.91 -44.66
CA SER A 184 -12.29 -1.14 -44.86
C SER A 184 -13.04 0.16 -44.60
N SER A 185 -13.84 0.58 -45.58
CA SER A 185 -14.60 1.83 -45.56
C SER A 185 -15.78 1.72 -44.59
N TRP A 186 -15.70 2.45 -43.47
CA TRP A 186 -16.87 2.68 -42.63
C TRP A 186 -17.66 3.84 -43.24
N LYS A 187 -18.87 3.56 -43.73
CA LYS A 187 -19.81 4.61 -44.14
C LYS A 187 -20.40 5.26 -42.89
N THR A 188 -20.19 6.55 -42.72
CA THR A 188 -20.93 7.39 -41.79
C THR A 188 -22.29 7.71 -42.39
N GLU A 189 -23.38 7.26 -41.75
CA GLU A 189 -24.71 7.81 -41.99
C GLU A 189 -24.83 9.17 -41.27
N GLU A 190 -25.25 10.19 -42.02
CA GLU A 190 -25.47 11.54 -41.51
C GLU A 190 -26.77 11.59 -40.70
N VAL A 191 -26.70 12.17 -39.51
CA VAL A 191 -27.87 12.45 -38.66
C VAL A 191 -28.42 13.82 -39.08
N PRO A 192 -29.73 13.96 -39.41
CA PRO A 192 -30.26 15.22 -39.89
C PRO A 192 -30.31 16.29 -38.77
N VAL A 193 -29.89 17.50 -39.12
CA VAL A 193 -29.96 18.69 -38.27
C VAL A 193 -31.36 19.28 -38.37
N ILE A 194 -32.10 19.30 -37.26
CA ILE A 194 -33.40 19.97 -37.15
C ILE A 194 -33.12 21.47 -36.93
N THR A 195 -33.73 22.34 -37.74
CA THR A 195 -33.68 23.80 -37.60
C THR A 195 -35.06 24.35 -37.20
N ASP A 196 -35.09 25.53 -36.56
CA ASP A 196 -36.22 26.15 -35.85
C ASP A 196 -37.43 26.60 -36.74
N GLY A 197 -37.78 25.85 -37.78
CA GLY A 197 -38.89 26.16 -38.68
C GLY A 197 -40.17 25.33 -38.50
N ASP A 198 -40.10 24.16 -37.87
CA ASP A 198 -41.20 23.18 -37.89
C ASP A 198 -41.95 23.12 -36.55
N VAL A 199 -42.45 24.27 -36.11
CA VAL A 199 -43.54 24.33 -35.12
C VAL A 199 -44.82 24.54 -35.90
N HIS A 200 -45.54 23.45 -36.20
CA HIS A 200 -46.98 23.41 -35.98
C HIS A 200 -47.55 22.00 -36.12
N ASN A 201 -48.34 21.66 -35.10
CA ASN A 201 -49.46 20.71 -35.09
C ASN A 201 -49.23 19.33 -34.43
N THR A 202 -49.45 19.33 -33.10
CA THR A 202 -50.29 18.38 -32.31
C THR A 202 -49.93 16.89 -32.34
N ASN A 203 -49.81 16.12 -31.25
CA ASN A 203 -50.44 16.19 -29.93
C ASN A 203 -49.73 15.21 -28.96
N HIS A 204 -49.71 15.56 -27.68
CA HIS A 204 -49.56 14.68 -26.50
C HIS A 204 -48.34 13.73 -26.41
N ALA A 205 -47.34 14.13 -25.62
CA ALA A 205 -46.94 13.44 -24.37
C ALA A 205 -45.62 13.99 -23.81
N SER A 206 -45.73 14.67 -22.67
CA SER A 206 -44.79 14.72 -21.54
C SER A 206 -43.28 14.72 -21.80
N LEU A 207 -42.66 15.86 -21.47
CA LEU A 207 -41.28 15.99 -21.03
C LEU A 207 -40.94 14.90 -19.99
N VAL A 208 -40.16 13.90 -20.38
CA VAL A 208 -39.52 12.97 -19.43
C VAL A 208 -38.06 13.37 -19.32
N ALA A 209 -37.75 14.05 -18.21
CA ALA A 209 -36.40 14.10 -17.68
C ALA A 209 -35.97 12.66 -17.37
N ILE A 210 -35.07 12.09 -18.17
CA ILE A 210 -34.49 10.79 -17.86
C ILE A 210 -33.41 11.00 -16.79
N ILE A 211 -33.88 10.93 -15.55
CA ILE A 211 -33.11 10.45 -14.40
C ILE A 211 -32.72 9.01 -14.76
N THR A 212 -31.46 8.77 -15.10
CA THR A 212 -30.95 7.42 -15.31
C THR A 212 -30.76 6.75 -13.95
N THR A 213 -31.68 5.86 -13.61
CA THR A 213 -31.57 4.92 -12.50
C THR A 213 -30.40 3.93 -12.73
N PRO A 214 -29.81 3.37 -11.65
CA PRO A 214 -28.60 2.55 -11.71
C PRO A 214 -28.88 1.10 -12.12
N GLU A 215 -29.58 0.87 -13.24
CA GLU A 215 -29.93 -0.48 -13.68
C GLU A 215 -29.33 -0.91 -15.04
N VAL A 216 -28.65 0.00 -15.78
CA VAL A 216 -28.11 -0.32 -17.12
C VAL A 216 -26.59 -0.07 -17.21
N ARG A 217 -25.82 -0.79 -16.40
CA ARG A 217 -24.38 -1.06 -16.65
C ARG A 217 -24.00 -2.40 -16.02
N LYS A 218 -24.37 -3.51 -16.67
CA LYS A 218 -23.90 -4.85 -16.25
C LYS A 218 -22.88 -5.50 -17.20
N ASP A 219 -22.58 -4.90 -18.34
CA ASP A 219 -21.88 -5.65 -19.41
C ASP A 219 -20.47 -5.18 -19.78
N VAL A 220 -19.86 -4.24 -19.04
CA VAL A 220 -18.52 -3.70 -19.41
C VAL A 220 -17.39 -4.05 -18.42
N PHE A 221 -17.65 -4.87 -17.39
CA PHE A 221 -16.58 -5.39 -16.52
C PHE A 221 -16.77 -6.87 -16.17
N LYS A 222 -16.41 -7.76 -17.11
CA LYS A 222 -16.10 -9.15 -16.74
C LYS A 222 -14.73 -9.17 -16.06
N ARG A 223 -14.71 -9.23 -14.73
CA ARG A 223 -13.50 -9.50 -13.95
C ARG A 223 -12.92 -10.88 -14.35
N PRO A 224 -11.60 -11.02 -14.56
CA PRO A 224 -11.01 -12.34 -14.77
C PRO A 224 -11.21 -13.19 -13.51
N LYS A 225 -11.89 -14.34 -13.66
CA LYS A 225 -12.01 -15.36 -12.61
C LYS A 225 -10.68 -16.10 -12.54
N TRP A 226 -9.84 -15.79 -11.55
CA TRP A 226 -8.74 -16.66 -11.16
C TRP A 226 -9.28 -17.78 -10.25
N PRO A 227 -9.07 -19.07 -10.56
CA PRO A 227 -9.43 -20.15 -9.65
C PRO A 227 -8.43 -20.22 -8.50
N ILE A 228 -8.83 -19.72 -7.32
CA ILE A 228 -8.01 -19.67 -6.09
C ILE A 228 -7.72 -21.07 -5.49
N SER A 229 -8.32 -22.15 -6.02
CA SER A 229 -8.19 -23.49 -5.45
C SER A 229 -7.12 -24.40 -6.05
N GLN A 230 -6.23 -23.90 -6.94
CA GLN A 230 -5.16 -24.72 -7.53
C GLN A 230 -3.72 -24.30 -7.19
N VAL A 231 -3.49 -23.23 -6.42
CA VAL A 231 -2.12 -22.79 -6.06
C VAL A 231 -1.66 -23.29 -4.68
N TYR A 232 -2.56 -23.83 -3.85
CA TYR A 232 -2.21 -24.31 -2.51
C TYR A 232 -2.77 -25.70 -2.21
N LYS A 233 -2.02 -26.74 -2.56
CA LYS A 233 -2.17 -28.06 -1.92
C LYS A 233 -0.80 -28.71 -1.72
N LYS A 234 -0.54 -29.04 -0.44
CA LYS A 234 0.59 -29.83 0.12
C LYS A 234 1.94 -29.11 -0.08
N ASP A 235 2.48 -28.38 0.90
CA ASP A 235 3.45 -28.99 1.83
C ASP A 235 3.68 -28.16 3.12
N TYR A 236 2.77 -27.24 3.45
CA TYR A 236 3.01 -26.20 4.47
C TYR A 236 3.05 -26.71 5.94
N VAL A 237 2.65 -27.95 6.21
CA VAL A 237 2.59 -28.48 7.58
C VAL A 237 3.93 -29.10 8.02
N ASN A 238 4.77 -29.58 7.09
CA ASN A 238 5.97 -30.34 7.45
C ASN A 238 7.21 -29.45 7.72
N ASN A 239 7.33 -28.30 7.06
CA ASN A 239 8.50 -27.41 7.25
C ASN A 239 8.50 -26.65 8.59
N ARG A 240 7.34 -26.53 9.26
CA ARG A 240 7.24 -25.83 10.54
C ARG A 240 7.80 -26.63 11.72
N LEU A 241 7.86 -27.96 11.60
CA LEU A 241 8.40 -28.83 12.66
C LEU A 241 9.92 -29.03 12.57
N GLU A 242 10.50 -28.99 11.36
CA GLU A 242 11.94 -29.15 11.13
C GLU A 242 12.76 -27.97 11.68
N ILE A 243 12.27 -26.74 11.52
CA ILE A 243 13.00 -25.52 11.94
C ILE A 243 12.99 -25.36 13.48
N VAL A 244 11.90 -25.77 14.14
CA VAL A 244 11.82 -25.74 15.61
C VAL A 244 12.67 -26.84 16.24
N LYS A 245 12.78 -28.02 15.62
CA LYS A 245 13.61 -29.13 16.12
C LYS A 245 15.12 -28.85 16.02
N ARG A 246 15.59 -28.19 14.95
CA ARG A 246 17.01 -27.82 14.81
C ARG A 246 17.50 -26.81 15.85
N ASN A 247 16.62 -25.93 16.32
CA ASN A 247 16.96 -24.93 17.34
C ASN A 247 16.86 -25.45 18.78
N HIS A 248 16.41 -26.68 19.00
CA HIS A 248 16.46 -27.33 20.33
C HIS A 248 17.63 -28.30 20.48
N GLN A 249 18.22 -28.79 19.38
CA GLN A 249 19.38 -29.68 19.44
C GLN A 249 20.73 -28.96 19.59
N THR A 250 20.79 -27.63 19.40
CA THR A 250 22.04 -26.86 19.53
C THR A 250 22.25 -26.23 20.91
N ASN A 251 21.36 -26.48 21.88
CA ASN A 251 21.48 -25.96 23.25
C ASN A 251 21.74 -27.04 24.32
N ASP A 252 21.89 -28.30 23.93
CA ASP A 252 22.37 -29.39 24.80
C ASP A 252 23.67 -29.97 24.20
N SER A 253 24.78 -29.24 24.38
CA SER A 253 26.16 -29.70 24.21
C SER A 253 27.10 -28.80 24.99
#